data_AF-A0A832S8K1-F1
#
_entry.id   AF-A0A832S8K1-F1
#
_cell.length_a   1.000
_cell.length_b   1.000
_cell.length_c   1.000
_cell.angle_alpha   90.00
_cell.angle_beta   90.00
_cell.angle_gamma   90.00
#
_symmetry.space_group_name_H-M   'P 1'
#
loop_
_entity.id
_entity.type
_entity.pdbx_description
1 polymer ?
#
loop_
_entity_poly.entity_id
_entity_poly.type
_entity_poly.pdbx_seq_one_letter_code
_entity_poly.pdbx_strand_id
1 'polypeptide(L)' 'QHGITPQTIRKPIREKEVDIKDIRHVPKAEIPNLVIELEAEMREAAERLEFERAIALRDTIRRLQGEGAAKKARG' A
#
# COMPACT_ATOMS: atom_id res chain seq x y z
N GLN A 1 -8.61 -18.94 38.57
CA GLN A 1 -8.16 -17.68 37.95
C GLN A 1 -6.95 -17.99 37.10
N HIS A 2 -6.93 -17.59 35.83
CA HIS A 2 -5.76 -17.75 34.96
C HIS A 2 -4.93 -16.47 35.07
N GLY A 3 -3.77 -16.53 35.73
CA GLY A 3 -2.90 -15.37 36.00
C GLY A 3 -2.20 -14.81 34.77
N ILE A 4 -2.95 -14.56 33.70
CA ILE A 4 -2.45 -14.04 32.42
C ILE A 4 -2.82 -12.57 32.26
N THR A 5 -1.82 -11.72 32.09
CA THR A 5 -1.99 -10.32 31.73
C THR A 5 -2.11 -10.19 30.21
N PRO A 6 -3.18 -9.57 29.66
CA PRO A 6 -3.27 -9.31 28.24
C PRO A 6 -2.06 -8.49 27.76
N GLN A 7 -1.40 -8.93 26.70
CA GLN A 7 -0.30 -8.20 26.06
C GLN A 7 -0.58 -7.96 24.58
N THR A 8 -0.20 -6.79 24.08
CA THR A 8 -0.31 -6.46 22.65
C THR A 8 0.74 -7.23 21.85
N ILE A 9 0.29 -8.08 20.93
CA ILE A 9 1.18 -8.77 20.00
C ILE A 9 1.66 -7.76 18.95
N ARG A 10 2.95 -7.40 18.98
CA ARG A 10 3.62 -6.67 17.89
C ARG A 10 4.38 -7.67 17.02
N LYS A 11 3.84 -7.99 15.84
CA LYS A 11 4.54 -8.85 14.86
C LYS A 11 5.62 -8.04 14.13
N PRO A 12 6.89 -8.47 14.13
CA PRO A 12 7.90 -7.88 13.24
C PRO A 12 7.57 -8.28 11.80
N ILE A 13 7.38 -7.28 10.94
CA ILE A 13 7.18 -7.50 9.51
C ILE A 13 8.56 -7.74 8.90
N ARG A 14 8.77 -8.90 8.26
CA ARG A 14 9.98 -9.16 7.49
C ARG A 14 9.83 -8.45 6.15
N GLU A 15 10.79 -7.59 5.80
CA GLU A 15 10.84 -6.98 4.48
C GLU A 15 11.16 -8.09 3.45
N LYS A 16 10.19 -8.39 2.58
CA LYS A 16 10.42 -9.07 1.31
C LYS A 16 10.11 -8.08 0.22
N GLU A 17 11.07 -7.87 -0.68
CA GLU A 17 10.92 -6.96 -1.81
C GLU A 17 9.93 -7.55 -2.81
N VAL A 18 8.68 -7.07 -2.76
CA VAL A 18 7.70 -7.31 -3.82
C VAL A 18 8.00 -6.30 -4.93
N ASP A 19 8.46 -6.79 -6.07
CA ASP A 19 8.96 -5.98 -7.18
C ASP A 19 7.79 -5.36 -7.97
N ILE A 20 7.20 -4.27 -7.44
CA ILE A 20 6.18 -3.48 -8.15
C ILE A 20 6.89 -2.59 -9.16
N LYS A 21 7.15 -3.15 -10.35
CA LYS A 21 7.80 -2.45 -11.46
C LYS A 21 6.90 -1.36 -12.04
N ASP A 22 7.53 -0.22 -12.34
CA ASP A 22 7.08 0.82 -13.29
C ASP A 22 5.92 1.77 -12.94
N ILE A 23 6.02 2.44 -11.79
CA ILE A 23 5.10 3.56 -11.44
C ILE A 23 5.63 4.94 -11.91
N ARG A 24 6.89 5.04 -12.36
CA ARG A 24 7.60 6.33 -12.53
C ARG A 24 7.08 7.22 -13.68
N HIS A 25 6.29 6.69 -14.60
CA HIS A 25 5.83 7.40 -15.81
C HIS A 25 4.30 7.42 -15.98
N VAL A 26 3.52 7.33 -14.91
CA VAL A 26 2.06 7.43 -15.00
C VAL A 26 1.65 8.90 -15.26
N PRO A 27 0.88 9.21 -16.32
CA PRO A 27 0.34 10.54 -16.54
C PRO A 27 -0.54 10.99 -15.37
N LYS A 28 -0.44 12.26 -14.95
CA LYS A 28 -1.21 12.78 -13.80
C LYS A 28 -2.73 12.56 -13.92
N ALA A 29 -3.25 12.60 -15.15
CA ALA A 29 -4.66 12.37 -15.44
C ALA A 29 -5.10 10.92 -15.19
N GLU A 30 -4.18 9.96 -15.25
CA GLU A 30 -4.44 8.54 -15.07
C GLU A 30 -4.25 8.08 -13.62
N ILE A 31 -3.56 8.88 -12.79
CA ILE A 31 -3.33 8.58 -11.37
C ILE A 31 -4.63 8.24 -10.62
N PRO A 32 -5.74 8.99 -10.75
CA PRO A 32 -6.98 8.66 -10.03
C PRO A 32 -7.53 7.28 -10.38
N ASN A 33 -7.54 6.94 -11.68
CA ASN A 33 -8.02 5.64 -12.14
C ASN A 33 -7.10 4.52 -11.66
N LEU A 34 -5.79 4.71 -11.77
CA LEU A 34 -4.80 3.74 -11.29
C LEU A 34 -4.91 3.49 -9.77
N VAL A 35 -5.17 4.54 -8.98
CA VAL A 35 -5.38 4.40 -7.53
C VAL A 35 -6.61 3.54 -7.24
N ILE A 36 -7.71 3.70 -7.98
CA ILE A 36 -8.93 2.90 -7.82
C ILE A 36 -8.64 1.41 -8.08
N GLU A 37 -7.93 1.10 -9.16
CA GLU A 37 -7.53 -0.28 -9.50
C GLU A 37 -6.63 -0.89 -8.42
N LEU A 38 -5.61 -0.16 -7.98
CA LEU A 38 -4.69 -0.63 -6.93
C LEU A 38 -5.39 -0.80 -5.58
N GLU A 39 -6.38 0.04 -5.25
CA GLU A 39 -7.19 -0.12 -4.05
C GLU A 39 -8.06 -1.37 -4.10
N ALA A 40 -8.62 -1.70 -5.27
CA ALA A 40 -9.37 -2.93 -5.47
C ALA A 40 -8.47 -4.16 -5.29
N GLU A 41 -7.29 -4.16 -5.92
CA GLU A 41 -6.29 -5.23 -5.80
C GLU A 41 -5.78 -5.39 -4.36
N MET A 42 -5.57 -4.27 -3.65
CA MET A 42 -5.15 -4.27 -2.25
C MET A 42 -6.20 -4.93 -1.36
N ARG A 43 -7.48 -4.63 -1.58
CA ARG A 43 -8.60 -5.25 -0.85
C ARG A 43 -8.68 -6.74 -1.16
N GLU A 44 -8.60 -7.14 -2.42
CA GLU A 44 -8.60 -8.57 -2.79
C GLU A 44 -7.45 -9.33 -2.11
N ALA A 45 -6.24 -8.78 -2.13
CA ALA A 45 -5.09 -9.36 -1.44
C ALA A 45 -5.33 -9.47 0.07
N ALA A 46 -5.96 -8.46 0.69
CA ALA A 46 -6.30 -8.51 2.12
C ALA A 46 -7.36 -9.59 2.44
N GLU A 47 -8.41 -9.70 1.63
CA GLU A 47 -9.44 -10.75 1.75
C GLU A 47 -8.83 -12.15 1.61
N ARG A 48 -7.83 -12.31 0.74
CA ARG A 48 -7.07 -13.55 0.55
C ARG A 48 -5.98 -13.79 1.60
N LEU A 49 -5.86 -12.92 2.61
CA LEU A 49 -4.84 -12.96 3.65
C LEU A 49 -3.39 -12.82 3.10
N GLU A 50 -3.23 -12.28 1.89
CA GLU A 50 -1.96 -11.98 1.22
C GLU A 50 -1.39 -10.63 1.71
N PHE A 51 -1.10 -10.51 3.00
CA PHE A 51 -0.76 -9.23 3.63
C PHE A 51 0.50 -8.56 3.07
N GLU A 52 1.51 -9.31 2.66
CA GLU A 52 2.73 -8.75 2.05
C GLU A 52 2.38 -7.99 0.76
N ARG A 53 1.49 -8.55 -0.07
CA ARG A 53 1.01 -7.91 -1.30
C ARG A 53 0.14 -6.69 -0.99
N ALA A 54 -0.80 -6.80 -0.05
CA ALA A 54 -1.63 -5.67 0.37
C ALA A 54 -0.80 -4.50 0.91
N ILE A 55 0.27 -4.77 1.67
CA ILE A 55 1.20 -3.76 2.17
C ILE A 55 1.93 -3.05 1.02
N ALA A 56 2.45 -3.82 0.06
CA ALA A 56 3.17 -3.27 -1.09
C ALA A 56 2.26 -2.38 -1.97
N LEU A 57 1.01 -2.81 -2.17
CA LEU A 57 -0.01 -2.03 -2.90
C LEU A 57 -0.37 -0.74 -2.17
N ARG A 58 -0.58 -0.78 -0.85
CA ARG A 58 -0.81 0.41 -0.01
C ARG A 58 0.32 1.42 -0.16
N ASP A 59 1.57 0.98 -0.10
CA ASP A 59 2.72 1.86 -0.17
C ASP A 59 2.88 2.46 -1.58
N THR A 60 2.49 1.71 -2.62
CA THR A 60 2.39 2.19 -4.00
C THR A 60 1.32 3.26 -4.17
N ILE A 61 0.11 3.04 -3.64
CA ILE A 61 -0.98 4.04 -3.65
C ILE A 61 -0.53 5.34 -2.98
N ARG A 62 0.15 5.25 -1.82
CA ARG A 62 0.68 6.42 -1.11
C ARG A 62 1.71 7.20 -1.93
N ARG A 63 2.59 6.50 -2.66
CA ARG A 63 3.57 7.15 -3.55
C ARG A 63 2.87 7.89 -4.69
N LEU A 64 1.88 7.25 -5.34
CA LEU A 64 1.08 7.86 -6.41
C LEU A 64 0.34 9.12 -5.95
N GLN A 65 -0.31 9.07 -4.78
CA GLN A 65 -1.03 10.21 -4.20
C GLN A 65 -0.06 11.32 -3.75
N GLY A 66 1.10 10.96 -3.18
CA GLY A 66 2.14 11.90 -2.75
C GLY A 66 2.88 12.60 -3.90
N GLU A 67 3.19 11.89 -4.98
CA GLU A 67 3.77 12.47 -6.20
C GLU A 67 2.77 13.38 -6.93
N GLY A 68 1.48 13.02 -6.91
CA GLY A 68 0.39 13.87 -7.39
C GLY A 68 0.32 15.21 -6.66
N ALA A 69 0.52 15.21 -5.33
CA ALA A 69 0.55 16.41 -4.50
C ALA A 69 1.83 17.25 -4.69
N ALA A 70 3.01 16.62 -4.71
CA ALA A 70 4.30 17.32 -4.82
C ALA A 70 4.46 18.05 -6.18
N LYS A 71 3.92 17.50 -7.27
CA LYS A 71 3.91 18.18 -8.58
C LYS A 71 2.76 19.19 -8.76
N LYS A 72 1.83 19.31 -7.82
CA LYS A 72 0.75 20.32 -7.84
C LYS A 72 1.18 21.64 -7.20
N ALA A 73 2.15 21.58 -6.27
CA ALA A 73 2.72 22.76 -5.61
C ALA A 73 3.82 23.48 -6.44
N ARG A 74 4.22 22.93 -7.58
CA ARG A 74 5.25 23.49 -8.49
C ARG A 74 4.68 24.06 -9.80
N GLY A 75 3.36 24.14 -9.93
CA GLY A 75 2.66 24.65 -11.11
C GLY A 75 1.83 25.87 -10.78
#